data_AF-A0A161TIR0-F1
#
_entry.id   AF-A0A161TIR0-F1
#
_cell.length_a   1.000
_cell.length_b   1.000
_cell.length_c   1.000
_cell.angle_alpha   90.00
_cell.angle_beta   90.00
_cell.angle_gamma   90.00
#
_symmetry.space_group_name_H-M   'P 1'
#
loop_
_entity.id
_entity.type
_entity.pdbx_description
1 polymer ?
#
loop_
_entity_poly.entity_id
_entity_poly.type
_entity_poly.pdbx_seq_one_letter_code
_entity_poly.pdbx_strand_id
1 'polypeptide(L)' 'MKKGFLSLICGVLLGGILSYFLLDYREQSMVYLNYYGEKSKIVHELDFDFISNSAAIIIGVTLVIFFTVSLLEKMVKK' A
#
# COMPACT_ATOMS: atom_id res chain seq x y z
N MET A 1 14.21 15.60 -11.27
CA MET A 1 12.84 15.47 -10.71
C MET A 1 12.79 16.12 -9.34
N LYS A 2 11.68 16.76 -8.93
CA LYS A 2 11.56 17.27 -7.56
C LYS A 2 11.75 16.09 -6.59
N LYS A 3 12.62 16.22 -5.59
CA LYS A 3 12.95 15.12 -4.65
C LYS A 3 11.73 14.45 -4.02
N GLY A 4 10.67 15.22 -3.75
CA GLY A 4 9.40 14.67 -3.27
C GLY A 4 8.75 13.68 -4.25
N PHE A 5 8.79 13.97 -5.55
CA PHE A 5 8.22 13.08 -6.58
C PHE A 5 9.05 11.81 -6.76
N LEU A 6 10.39 11.92 -6.70
CA LEU A 6 11.28 10.75 -6.70
C LEU A 6 11.01 9.85 -5.48
N SER A 7 10.91 10.45 -4.29
CA SER A 7 10.67 9.72 -3.04
C SER A 7 9.33 9.01 -3.06
N LEU A 8 8.30 9.64 -3.62
CA LEU A 8 6.97 9.04 -3.76
C LEU A 8 6.97 7.86 -4.73
N ILE A 9 7.60 7.98 -5.91
CA ILE A 9 7.69 6.87 -6.86
C ILE A 9 8.45 5.68 -6.25
N CYS A 10 9.62 5.94 -5.67
CA CYS A 10 10.39 4.87 -5.01
C CYS A 10 9.64 4.28 -3.82
N GLY A 11 8.93 5.11 -3.06
CA GLY A 11 8.12 4.68 -1.92
C GLY A 11 6.93 3.82 -2.33
N VAL A 12 6.24 4.14 -3.43
CA VAL A 12 5.16 3.31 -3.97
C VAL A 12 5.69 1.97 -4.48
N LEU A 13 6.80 1.97 -5.23
CA LEU A 13 7.38 0.74 -5.78
C LEU A 13 7.91 -0.17 -4.65
N LEU A 14 8.75 0.35 -3.77
CA LEU A 14 9.34 -0.43 -2.68
C LEU A 14 8.30 -0.78 -1.61
N GLY A 15 7.43 0.16 -1.25
CA GLY A 15 6.34 -0.07 -0.31
C GLY A 15 5.33 -1.08 -0.82
N GLY A 16 5.03 -1.08 -2.12
CA GLY A 16 4.17 -2.09 -2.75
C GLY A 16 4.79 -3.49 -2.69
N ILE A 17 6.08 -3.60 -3.04
CA ILE A 17 6.83 -4.87 -2.94
C ILE A 17 6.85 -5.38 -1.49
N LEU A 18 7.15 -4.50 -0.54
CA LEU A 18 7.15 -4.84 0.88
C LEU A 18 5.76 -5.29 1.36
N SER A 19 4.71 -4.60 0.93
CA SER A 19 3.34 -4.97 1.28
C SER A 19 2.98 -6.38 0.79
N TYR A 20 3.42 -6.76 -0.41
CA TYR A 20 3.22 -8.12 -0.94
C TYR A 20 3.88 -9.21 -0.10
N PHE A 21 5.05 -8.95 0.50
CA PHE A 21 5.76 -9.93 1.31
C PHE A 21 5.41 -9.90 2.80
N LEU A 22 5.02 -8.74 3.33
CA LEU A 22 4.75 -8.55 4.76
C LEU A 22 3.29 -8.74 5.13
N LEU A 23 2.36 -8.49 4.20
CA LEU A 23 0.93 -8.56 4.47
C LEU A 23 0.32 -9.80 3.81
N ASP A 24 -0.46 -10.53 4.58
CA ASP A 24 -1.27 -11.63 4.06
C ASP A 24 -2.53 -11.07 3.41
N TYR A 25 -2.56 -11.05 2.07
CA TYR A 25 -3.77 -10.74 1.32
C TYR A 25 -4.81 -11.84 1.54
N ARG A 26 -6.00 -11.46 2.02
CA ARG A 26 -7.11 -12.38 2.23
C ARG A 26 -8.23 -12.06 1.24
N GLU A 27 -8.61 -13.06 0.45
CA GLU A 27 -9.83 -12.95 -0.35
C GLU A 27 -11.05 -12.87 0.57
N GLN A 28 -11.65 -11.69 0.66
CA GLN A 28 -12.87 -11.48 1.41
C GLN A 28 -14.06 -11.65 0.48
N SER A 29 -14.93 -12.62 0.77
CA SER A 29 -16.19 -12.77 0.04
C SER A 29 -17.33 -13.04 1.00
N MET A 30 -18.47 -12.39 0.74
CA MET A 30 -19.70 -12.60 1.48
C MET A 30 -20.70 -13.34 0.59
N VAL A 31 -21.34 -14.37 1.16
CA VAL A 31 -22.41 -15.12 0.50
C VAL A 31 -23.74 -14.68 1.09
N TYR A 32 -24.56 -14.03 0.28
CA TYR A 32 -25.93 -13.69 0.62
C TYR A 32 -26.85 -14.83 0.17
N LEU A 33 -27.53 -15.46 1.13
CA LEU A 33 -28.55 -16.46 0.85
C LEU A 33 -29.91 -15.77 0.59
N ASN A 34 -30.69 -16.32 -0.34
CA ASN A 34 -32.04 -15.84 -0.64
C ASN A 34 -32.10 -14.35 -1.08
N TYR A 35 -31.10 -13.91 -1.83
CA TYR A 35 -30.96 -12.52 -2.26
C TYR A 35 -31.89 -12.24 -3.46
N TYR A 36 -32.97 -11.48 -3.27
CA TYR A 36 -33.95 -11.10 -4.31
C TYR A 36 -34.50 -12.27 -5.14
N GLY A 37 -34.77 -13.42 -4.50
CA GLY A 37 -35.32 -14.61 -5.17
C GLY A 37 -34.26 -15.51 -5.82
N GLU A 38 -32.99 -15.15 -5.78
CA GLU A 38 -31.89 -16.05 -6.13
C GLU A 38 -31.42 -16.87 -4.92
N LYS A 39 -31.04 -18.14 -5.18
CA LYS A 39 -30.62 -19.08 -4.12
C LYS A 39 -29.42 -18.56 -3.33
N SER A 40 -28.45 -17.95 -4.00
CA SER A 40 -27.26 -17.37 -3.37
C SER A 40 -26.58 -16.36 -4.28
N LYS A 41 -26.06 -15.27 -3.69
CA LYS A 41 -25.21 -14.30 -4.38
C LYS A 41 -23.88 -14.17 -3.65
N ILE A 42 -22.77 -14.36 -4.38
CA ILE A 42 -21.42 -14.13 -3.85
C ILE A 42 -21.01 -12.70 -4.19
N VAL A 43 -20.58 -11.95 -3.19
CA VAL A 43 -20.02 -10.60 -3.34
C VAL A 43 -18.56 -10.67 -2.94
N HIS A 44 -17.66 -10.33 -3.86
CA HIS A 44 -16.24 -10.17 -3.57
C HIS A 44 -16.03 -8.79 -2.96
N GLU A 45 -15.44 -8.75 -1.77
CA GLU A 45 -15.11 -7.53 -1.05
C GLU A 45 -13.61 -7.25 -1.16
N LEU A 46 -13.26 -5.97 -1.15
CA LEU A 46 -11.88 -5.56 -1.08
C LEU A 46 -11.36 -5.86 0.32
N ASP A 47 -10.14 -6.38 0.40
CA ASP A 47 -9.44 -6.54 1.67
C ASP A 47 -8.97 -5.16 2.18
N PHE A 48 -9.88 -4.46 2.87
CA PHE A 48 -9.62 -3.12 3.42
C PHE A 48 -8.47 -3.12 4.43
N ASP A 49 -8.26 -4.22 5.16
CA ASP A 49 -7.13 -4.38 6.07
C ASP A 49 -5.82 -4.39 5.28
N PHE A 50 -5.76 -5.18 4.21
CA PHE A 50 -4.58 -5.21 3.34
C PHE A 50 -4.31 -3.85 2.71
N ILE A 51 -5.34 -3.18 2.17
CA ILE A 51 -5.20 -1.87 1.51
C ILE A 51 -4.70 -0.81 2.49
N SER A 52 -5.32 -0.71 3.67
CA SER A 52 -4.96 0.29 4.67
C SER A 52 -3.55 0.07 5.23
N ASN A 53 -3.19 -1.17 5.55
CA ASN A 53 -1.85 -1.52 6.00
C ASN A 53 -0.79 -1.28 4.90
N SER A 54 -1.10 -1.62 3.64
CA SER A 54 -0.22 -1.35 2.50
C SER A 54 0.03 0.15 2.33
N ALA A 55 -1.01 0.97 2.46
CA ALA A 55 -0.90 2.41 2.41
C ALA A 55 0.01 2.97 3.52
N ALA A 56 -0.12 2.45 4.74
CA ALA A 56 0.75 2.83 5.85
C ALA A 56 2.23 2.48 5.58
N ILE A 57 2.50 1.29 5.03
CA ILE A 57 3.85 0.86 4.62
C ILE A 57 4.41 1.80 3.55
N ILE A 58 3.65 2.08 2.48
CA ILE A 58 4.06 2.97 1.40
C ILE A 58 4.41 4.37 1.92
N ILE A 59 3.58 4.93 2.80
CA ILE A 59 3.83 6.24 3.43
C ILE A 59 5.11 6.19 4.26
N GLY A 60 5.28 5.16 5.09
CA GLY A 60 6.48 4.98 5.93
C GLY A 60 7.75 4.91 5.09
N VAL A 61 7.76 4.06 4.05
CA VAL A 61 8.91 3.90 3.14
C VAL A 61 9.20 5.20 2.37
N THR A 62 8.15 5.89 1.91
CA THR A 62 8.30 7.19 1.24
C THR A 62 8.99 8.21 2.13
N LEU A 63 8.59 8.31 3.40
CA LEU A 63 9.21 9.20 4.38
C LEU A 63 10.67 8.84 4.63
N VAL A 64 10.97 7.55 4.84
CA VAL A 64 12.35 7.07 5.04
C VAL A 64 13.24 7.46 3.86
N ILE A 65 12.77 7.26 2.63
CA ILE A 65 13.52 7.64 1.41
C ILE A 65 13.72 9.15 1.36
N PHE A 66 12.66 9.93 1.60
CA PHE A 66 12.72 11.39 1.55
C PHE A 66 13.73 11.95 2.57
N PHE A 67 13.73 11.43 3.80
CA PHE A 67 14.68 11.83 4.83
C PHE A 67 16.10 11.40 4.48
N THR A 68 16.29 10.16 3.99
CA THR A 68 17.61 9.66 3.59
C THR A 68 18.22 10.53 2.50
N VAL A 69 17.46 10.83 1.45
CA VAL A 69 17.89 11.73 0.37
C VAL A 69 18.18 13.13 0.89
N SER A 70 17.33 13.65 1.78
CA SER A 70 17.53 14.99 2.37
C SER A 70 18.78 15.08 3.26
N LEU A 71 19.14 14.01 3.96
CA LEU A 71 20.37 13.94 4.74
C LEU A 71 21.60 13.84 3.83
N LEU A 72 21.55 13.00 2.78
CA LEU A 72 22.62 12.91 1.78
C LEU A 72 22.88 14.25 1.09
N GLU A 73 21.82 14.98 0.68
CA GLU A 73 21.95 16.32 0.11
C GLU A 73 22.67 17.30 1.05
N LYS A 74 22.40 17.22 2.36
CA LYS A 74 23.07 18.05 3.37
C LYS A 74 24.53 17.68 3.54
N MET A 75 24.87 16.40 3.49
CA MET A 75 26.25 15.91 3.61
C MET A 75 27.08 16.27 2.39
N VAL A 76 26.51 16.17 1.18
CA VAL A 76 27.22 16.48 -0.08
C VAL A 76 27.44 17.98 -0.28
N LYS A 77 26.57 18.83 0.29
CA LYS A 77 26.73 20.30 0.25
C LYS A 77 27.68 20.85 1.31
N LYS A 78 28.13 20.03 2.26
CA LYS A 78 29.07 20.42 3.31
C LYS A 78 30.48 19.98 2.90
#